data_AF-A0A8I1MZC5-F1
#
_entry.id   AF-A0A8I1MZC5-F1
#
_cell.length_a   1.000
_cell.length_b   1.000
_cell.length_c   1.000
_cell.angle_alpha   90.00
_cell.angle_beta   90.00
_cell.angle_gamma   90.00
#
_symmetry.space_group_name_H-M   'P 1'
#
loop_
_entity.id
_entity.type
_entity.pdbx_description
1 polymer ?
#
loop_
_entity_poly.entity_id
_entity_poly.type
_entity_poly.pdbx_seq_one_letter_code
_entity_poly.pdbx_strand_id
1 'polypeptide(L)'
;MNTPNGKLRLGPLPKTETVKVTVALTVTLKADLERYAALHAQTYGEPVDAATLIPHMLESFMARDRGFRKSAAKEEPASRPKPASNL
;
A
#
# COMPACT_ATOMS: atom_id res chain seq x y z
N MET A 1 -32.70 32.23 -20.68
CA MET A 1 -32.93 31.54 -19.39
C MET A 1 -31.73 30.65 -19.15
N ASN A 2 -30.96 30.92 -18.09
CA ASN A 2 -29.79 30.14 -17.67
C ASN A 2 -30.24 28.89 -16.92
N THR A 3 -29.77 27.70 -17.31
CA THR A 3 -29.93 26.45 -16.53
C THR A 3 -28.57 25.84 -16.21
N PRO A 4 -28.39 25.24 -15.01
CA PRO A 4 -27.13 25.28 -14.27
C PRO A 4 -26.27 24.03 -14.49
N ASN A 5 -24.96 24.29 -14.63
CA ASN A 5 -23.79 23.43 -14.40
C ASN A 5 -24.05 21.93 -14.22
N GLY A 6 -23.70 21.17 -15.26
CA GLY A 6 -23.62 19.72 -15.23
C GLY A 6 -22.70 19.24 -14.10
N LYS A 7 -23.24 18.38 -13.23
CA LYS A 7 -22.49 17.67 -12.21
C LYS A 7 -21.30 16.97 -12.88
N LEU A 8 -20.09 17.28 -12.43
CA LEU A 8 -18.87 16.64 -12.91
C LEU A 8 -19.02 15.11 -12.76
N ARG A 9 -18.70 14.37 -13.83
CA ARG A 9 -18.75 12.90 -13.85
C ARG A 9 -17.72 12.26 -12.90
N LEU A 10 -16.77 13.06 -12.44
CA LEU A 10 -15.84 12.70 -11.38
C LEU A 10 -16.51 13.07 -10.04
N GLY A 11 -16.90 12.05 -9.28
CA GLY A 11 -17.27 12.21 -7.88
C GLY A 11 -16.10 12.74 -7.05
N PRO A 12 -16.30 13.01 -5.75
CA PRO A 12 -15.21 13.44 -4.88
C PRO A 12 -14.02 12.48 -5.03
N LEU A 13 -12.83 13.05 -5.23
CA LEU A 13 -11.60 12.26 -5.36
C LEU A 13 -11.41 11.40 -4.09
N PRO A 14 -10.95 10.15 -4.22
CA PRO A 14 -10.60 9.34 -3.07
C PRO A 14 -9.56 10.09 -2.25
N LYS A 15 -9.76 10.12 -0.93
CA LYS A 15 -8.77 10.71 -0.02
C LYS A 15 -7.53 9.83 -0.04
N THR A 16 -6.42 10.37 -0.55
CA THR A 16 -5.11 9.77 -0.34
C THR A 16 -4.65 10.14 1.06
N GLU A 17 -4.70 9.20 2.00
CA GLU A 17 -4.26 9.42 3.37
C GLU A 17 -2.87 8.81 3.57
N THR A 18 -1.90 9.66 3.89
CA THR A 18 -0.57 9.20 4.30
C THR A 18 -0.63 8.80 5.77
N VAL A 19 -0.48 7.51 6.05
CA VAL A 19 -0.43 6.98 7.42
C VAL A 19 1.02 6.90 7.89
N LYS A 20 1.33 7.55 9.02
CA LYS A 20 2.62 7.39 9.70
C LYS A 20 2.48 6.38 10.82
N VAL A 21 3.36 5.38 10.85
CA VAL A 21 3.40 4.36 11.89
C VAL A 21 4.76 4.40 12.58
N THR A 22 4.77 4.45 13.91
CA THR A 22 5.98 4.34 14.73
C THR A 22 6.07 2.91 15.25
N VAL A 23 7.22 2.26 15.03
CA VAL A 23 7.49 0.89 15.49
C VAL A 23 8.74 0.84 16.35
N ALA A 24 8.75 -0.02 17.36
CA ALA A 24 9.95 -0.32 18.12
C ALA A 24 10.72 -1.45 17.41
N LEU A 25 12.01 -1.25 17.17
CA LEU A 25 12.90 -2.25 16.58
C LEU A 25 13.97 -2.66 17.59
N THR A 26 14.42 -3.90 17.52
CA THR A 26 15.63 -4.31 18.24
C THR A 26 16.85 -3.66 17.58
N VAL A 27 17.92 -3.46 18.36
CA VAL A 27 19.19 -2.92 17.86
C VAL A 27 19.74 -3.78 16.73
N THR A 28 19.64 -5.11 16.87
CA THR A 28 20.07 -6.07 15.84
C THR A 28 19.30 -5.88 14.53
N LEU A 29 17.98 -5.76 14.59
CA LEU A 29 17.16 -5.57 13.39
C LEU A 29 17.48 -4.24 12.70
N LYS A 30 17.71 -3.16 13.45
CA LYS A 30 18.16 -1.89 12.87
C LYS A 30 19.47 -2.07 12.08
N ALA A 31 20.47 -2.72 12.68
CA ALA A 31 21.76 -2.92 12.03
C ALA A 31 21.64 -3.79 10.76
N ASP A 32 20.79 -4.81 10.79
CA ASP A 32 20.51 -5.65 9.63
C ASP A 32 19.85 -4.87 8.49
N LEU A 33 18.91 -3.97 8.80
CA LEU A 33 18.26 -3.11 7.82
C LEU A 33 19.24 -2.10 7.18
N GLU A 34 20.13 -1.49 7.98
CA GLU A 34 21.17 -0.59 7.48
C GLU A 34 22.15 -1.33 6.55
N ARG A 35 22.54 -2.54 6.93
CA ARG A 35 23.38 -3.40 6.08
C ARG A 35 22.68 -3.76 4.77
N TYR A 36 21.39 -4.10 4.83
CA TYR A 36 20.62 -4.39 3.62
C TYR A 36 20.55 -3.18 2.69
N ALA A 37 20.30 -1.99 3.23
CA ALA A 37 20.27 -0.74 2.47
C ALA A 37 21.63 -0.47 1.78
N ALA A 38 22.74 -0.68 2.49
CA ALA A 38 24.08 -0.55 1.92
C ALA A 38 24.35 -1.56 0.79
N LEU A 39 23.88 -2.81 0.91
CA LEU A 39 23.99 -3.82 -0.16
C LEU A 39 23.11 -3.46 -1.36
N HIS A 40 21.91 -2.95 -1.13
CA HIS A 40 21.03 -2.48 -2.20
C HIS A 40 21.70 -1.34 -2.99
N ALA A 41 22.30 -0.37 -2.28
CA ALA A 41 23.01 0.74 -2.91
C ALA A 41 24.21 0.27 -3.74
N GLN A 42 24.97 -0.72 -3.25
CA GLN A 42 26.06 -1.32 -4.03
C GLN A 42 25.55 -2.03 -5.29
N THR A 43 24.38 -2.66 -5.22
CA THR A 43 23.81 -3.45 -6.33
C THR A 43 23.23 -2.56 -7.43
N TYR A 44 22.55 -1.48 -7.05
CA TYR A 44 21.80 -0.62 -7.98
C TYR A 44 22.43 0.76 -8.22
N GLY A 45 23.54 1.07 -7.53
CA GLY A 45 24.29 2.32 -7.69
C GLY A 45 23.63 3.54 -7.04
N GLU A 46 22.51 3.36 -6.33
CA GLU A 46 21.77 4.45 -5.70
C GLU A 46 21.65 4.24 -4.18
N PRO A 47 22.13 5.18 -3.35
CA PRO A 47 21.97 5.11 -1.90
C PRO A 47 20.48 5.21 -1.55
N VAL A 48 20.01 4.26 -0.75
CA VAL A 48 18.63 4.21 -0.24
C VAL A 48 18.66 4.07 1.27
N ASP A 49 17.72 4.70 1.97
CA ASP A 49 17.55 4.49 3.41
C ASP A 49 16.72 3.24 3.70
N ALA A 50 17.01 2.57 4.80
CA ALA A 50 16.22 1.47 5.32
C ALA A 50 14.74 1.85 5.47
N ALA A 51 14.44 3.08 5.92
CA ALA A 51 13.05 3.55 6.08
C ALA A 51 12.28 3.58 4.76
N THR A 52 12.95 3.79 3.63
CA THR A 52 12.35 3.75 2.29
C THR A 52 12.09 2.30 1.84
N LEU A 53 12.95 1.37 2.25
CA LEU A 53 12.81 -0.05 1.90
C LEU A 53 11.76 -0.78 2.75
N ILE A 54 11.59 -0.40 4.01
CA ILE A 54 10.69 -1.07 4.97
C ILE A 54 9.25 -1.22 4.42
N PRO A 55 8.59 -0.18 3.88
CA PRO A 55 7.24 -0.33 3.31
C PRO A 55 7.18 -1.39 2.22
N HIS A 56 8.13 -1.39 1.27
CA HIS A 56 8.19 -2.36 0.19
C HIS A 56 8.46 -3.79 0.67
N MET A 57 9.30 -3.94 1.71
CA MET A 57 9.54 -5.22 2.35
C MET A 57 8.27 -5.76 3.02
N LEU A 58 7.52 -4.91 3.73
CA LEU A 58 6.27 -5.28 4.38
C LEU A 58 5.17 -5.62 3.38
N GLU A 59 5.02 -4.84 2.31
CA GLU A 59 4.09 -5.15 1.22
C GLU A 59 4.40 -6.51 0.59
N SER A 60 5.68 -6.76 0.28
CA SER A 60 6.15 -8.03 -0.27
C SER A 60 5.90 -9.19 0.68
N PHE A 61 6.10 -8.98 1.99
CA PHE A 61 5.83 -9.97 3.02
C PHE A 61 4.34 -10.34 3.05
N MET A 62 3.44 -9.36 3.14
CA MET A 62 1.99 -9.57 3.17
C MET A 62 1.47 -10.25 1.90
N ALA A 63 1.98 -9.86 0.72
CA ALA A 63 1.60 -10.45 -0.56
C ALA A 63 2.06 -11.92 -0.72
N ARG A 64 3.14 -12.30 -0.04
CA ARG A 64 3.74 -13.65 -0.12
C ARG A 64 3.25 -14.59 0.97
N ASP A 65 2.69 -14.07 2.06
CA ASP A 65 2.11 -14.88 3.13
C ASP A 65 0.81 -15.56 2.67
N ARG A 66 0.92 -16.85 2.32
CA ARG A 66 -0.23 -17.65 1.87
C ARG A 66 -1.24 -17.90 2.98
N GLY A 67 -0.81 -17.97 4.24
CA GLY A 67 -1.69 -18.16 5.39
C GLY A 67 -2.58 -16.93 5.56
N PHE A 68 -1.97 -15.75 5.53
CA PHE A 68 -2.67 -14.47 5.55
C PHE A 68 -3.66 -14.32 4.38
N ARG A 69 -3.21 -14.61 3.15
CA ARG A 69 -4.04 -14.48 1.94
C ARG A 69 -5.26 -15.40 1.90
N LYS A 70 -5.17 -16.62 2.45
CA LYS A 70 -6.30 -17.55 2.54
C LYS A 70 -7.38 -17.05 3.48
N SER A 71 -7.00 -16.33 4.54
CA SER A 71 -7.92 -15.73 5.49
C SER A 71 -8.60 -14.48 4.91
N ALA A 72 -7.86 -13.65 4.17
CA ALA A 72 -8.41 -12.47 3.48
C ALA A 72 -9.47 -12.84 2.41
N ALA A 73 -9.34 -13.98 1.74
CA ALA A 73 -10.34 -14.45 0.77
C ALA A 73 -11.68 -14.88 1.40
N LYS A 74 -11.73 -15.11 2.72
CA LYS A 74 -12.98 -15.31 3.47
C LYS A 74 -13.65 -14.00 3.88
N GLU A 75 -12.90 -12.89 3.83
CA GLU A 75 -13.35 -11.53 4.13
C GLU A 75 -13.42 -10.73 2.82
N GLU A 76 -14.24 -11.17 1.86
CA GLU A 76 -14.49 -10.34 0.67
C GLU A 76 -15.20 -9.04 1.11
N PRO A 77 -14.70 -7.84 0.79
CA PRO A 77 -15.41 -6.60 1.09
C PRO A 77 -16.67 -6.54 0.22
N ALA A 78 -17.82 -6.40 0.87
CA ALA A 78 -19.13 -6.25 0.28
C ALA A 78 -19.30 -4.93 -0.49
N SER A 79 -18.51 -4.66 -1.53
CA SER A 79 -18.54 -3.39 -2.27
C SER A 79 -18.49 -3.48 -3.79
N ARG A 80 -18.74 -4.65 -4.40
CA ARG A 80 -19.01 -4.69 -5.85
C ARG A 80 -20.52 -4.61 -6.11
N PRO A 81 -21.09 -3.44 -6.50
CA PRO A 81 -22.46 -3.42 -6.97
C PRO A 81 -22.52 -4.17 -8.30
N LYS A 82 -23.36 -5.21 -8.36
CA LYS A 82 -23.71 -5.87 -9.62
C LYS A 82 -24.42 -4.83 -10.51
N PRO A 83 -24.03 -4.65 -11.77
CA PRO A 83 -24.81 -3.81 -12.68
C PRO A 83 -26.19 -4.45 -12.85
N ALA A 84 -27.25 -3.71 -12.49
CA ALA A 84 -28.61 -4.09 -12.79
C ALA A 84 -28.79 -4.08 -14.32
N SER A 85 -29.04 -5.25 -14.89
CA SER A 85 -29.53 -5.39 -16.24
C SER A 85 -31.01 -4.99 -16.23
N ASN A 86 -31.34 -3.80 -16.74
CA ASN A 86 -32.73 -3.46 -17.00
C ASN A 86 -33.15 -4.12 -18.32
N LEU A 87 -34.19 -4.96 -18.23
CA LEU A 87 -35.05 -5.35 -19.34
C LEU A 87 -36.02 -4.21 -19.65
#